data_AF-A0A964JRX3-F1
#
_entry.id   AF-A0A964JRX3-F1
#
_cell.length_a   1.000
_cell.length_b   1.000
_cell.length_c   1.000
_cell.angle_alpha   90.00
_cell.angle_beta   90.00
_cell.angle_gamma   90.00
#
_symmetry.space_group_name_H-M   'P 1'
#
loop_
_entity.id
_entity.type
_entity.pdbx_description
1 polymer ?
#
loop_
_entity_poly.entity_id
_entity_poly.type
_entity_poly.pdbx_seq_one_letter_code
_entity_poly.pdbx_strand_id
1 'polypeptide(L)'
;MRLRETLAVGGIASICAAAPAQAVITNFSVDVETSIDMGLDWLEIQGFFGNPGMHCAGQGFGDGIGLVALALLEKRANANLNALTVGYSGSTVQNQARIDLLMPYVIARASPVMGMYAYRDGADLMALSIYNQTGGPDAVGSLAAINATVDRVAVNQDAQG
;
A
#
# COMPACT_ATOMS: atom_id res chain seq x y z
N MET A 1 -70.10 13.35 -37.33
CA MET A 1 -68.65 13.08 -37.47
C MET A 1 -68.24 12.34 -36.20
N ARG A 2 -67.85 11.06 -36.32
CA ARG A 2 -67.73 10.09 -35.23
C ARG A 2 -66.40 10.26 -34.47
N LEU A 3 -66.46 10.07 -33.14
CA LEU A 3 -65.33 9.96 -32.22
C LEU A 3 -64.28 8.94 -32.69
N ARG A 4 -63.00 9.21 -32.41
CA ARG A 4 -61.97 8.18 -32.21
C ARG A 4 -61.13 8.51 -30.98
N GLU A 5 -61.37 7.73 -29.93
CA GLU A 5 -60.49 7.51 -28.81
C GLU A 5 -59.23 6.79 -29.30
N THR A 6 -58.06 7.14 -28.77
CA THR A 6 -56.92 6.21 -28.74
C THR A 6 -56.17 6.42 -27.44
N LEU A 7 -56.50 5.55 -26.50
CA LEU A 7 -55.79 5.29 -25.25
C LEU A 7 -54.39 4.73 -25.59
N ALA A 8 -53.32 5.34 -25.08
CA ALA A 8 -52.01 4.69 -25.00
C ALA A 8 -51.54 4.70 -23.54
N VAL A 9 -51.92 3.65 -22.82
CA VAL A 9 -51.26 3.21 -21.58
C VAL A 9 -49.94 2.57 -21.98
N GLY A 10 -48.82 2.99 -21.39
CA GLY A 10 -47.52 2.38 -21.72
C GLY A 10 -46.34 2.87 -20.89
N GLY A 11 -46.25 2.38 -19.65
CA GLY A 11 -44.97 2.14 -18.97
C GLY A 11 -44.31 3.34 -18.27
N ILE A 12 -44.62 3.53 -16.99
CA ILE A 12 -43.70 4.22 -16.08
C ILE A 12 -42.50 3.28 -15.87
N ALA A 13 -41.38 3.58 -16.53
CA ALA A 13 -40.10 2.97 -16.21
C ALA A 13 -39.65 3.52 -14.86
N SER A 14 -40.00 2.82 -13.78
CA SER A 14 -39.40 3.04 -12.46
C SER A 14 -37.93 2.67 -12.55
N ILE A 15 -37.09 3.66 -12.88
CA ILE A 15 -35.65 3.57 -12.65
C ILE A 15 -35.49 3.60 -11.14
N CYS A 16 -35.46 2.41 -10.53
CA CYS A 16 -35.01 2.26 -9.16
C CYS A 16 -33.58 2.82 -9.11
N ALA A 17 -33.44 4.04 -8.60
CA ALA A 17 -32.14 4.59 -8.26
C ALA A 17 -31.51 3.58 -7.29
N ALA A 18 -30.52 2.82 -7.76
CA ALA A 18 -29.70 2.01 -6.90
C ALA A 18 -29.07 2.98 -5.89
N ALA A 19 -29.52 2.94 -4.64
CA ALA A 19 -28.85 3.66 -3.58
C ALA A 19 -27.39 3.21 -3.61
N PRO A 20 -26.40 4.13 -3.55
CA PRO A 20 -25.01 3.71 -3.44
C PRO A 20 -24.90 2.74 -2.27
N ALA A 21 -24.36 1.55 -2.52
CA ALA A 21 -24.10 0.57 -1.47
C ALA A 21 -23.22 1.27 -0.43
N GLN A 22 -23.82 1.62 0.71
CA GLN A 22 -23.09 2.27 1.78
C GLN A 22 -22.07 1.26 2.27
N ALA A 23 -20.80 1.66 2.23
CA ALA A 23 -19.75 0.91 2.87
C ALA A 23 -20.13 0.64 4.34
N VAL A 24 -20.32 -0.64 4.68
CA VAL A 24 -20.75 -1.02 6.02
C VAL A 24 -19.50 -1.19 6.88
N ILE A 25 -19.29 -0.25 7.80
CA ILE A 25 -18.40 -0.49 8.94
C ILE A 25 -19.12 -1.48 9.86
N THR A 26 -18.53 -2.66 10.00
CA THR A 26 -19.01 -3.75 10.86
C THR A 26 -18.11 -3.88 12.08
N ASN A 27 -18.58 -4.59 13.12
CA ASN A 27 -17.73 -4.95 14.25
C ASN A 27 -16.47 -5.69 13.78
N PHE A 28 -16.61 -6.66 12.86
CA PHE A 28 -15.48 -7.37 12.27
C PHE A 28 -14.46 -6.43 11.63
N SER A 29 -14.91 -5.44 10.84
CA SER A 29 -13.98 -4.52 10.18
C SER A 29 -13.29 -3.56 11.16
N VAL A 30 -13.95 -3.21 12.26
CA VAL A 30 -13.35 -2.45 13.36
C VAL A 30 -12.30 -3.30 14.08
N ASP A 31 -12.59 -4.58 14.34
CA ASP A 31 -11.64 -5.51 14.96
C ASP A 31 -10.41 -5.73 14.06
N VAL A 32 -10.59 -5.80 12.73
CA VAL A 32 -9.50 -5.87 11.76
C VAL A 32 -8.63 -4.61 11.82
N GLU A 33 -9.23 -3.41 11.80
CA GLU A 33 -8.48 -2.15 11.90
C GLU A 33 -7.70 -2.08 13.23
N THR A 34 -8.34 -2.47 14.33
CA THR A 34 -7.71 -2.55 15.65
C THR A 34 -6.53 -3.53 15.65
N SER A 35 -6.67 -4.68 15.01
CA SER A 35 -5.60 -5.67 14.90
C SER A 35 -4.41 -5.17 14.07
N ILE A 36 -4.68 -4.37 13.03
CA ILE A 36 -3.64 -3.71 12.23
C ILE A 36 -2.88 -2.71 13.10
N ASP A 37 -3.59 -1.87 13.85
CA ASP A 37 -2.98 -0.91 14.76
C ASP A 37 -2.11 -1.59 15.82
N MET A 38 -2.61 -2.68 16.43
CA MET A 38 -1.82 -3.48 17.36
C MET A 38 -0.56 -4.09 16.72
N GLY A 39 -0.63 -4.49 15.44
CA GLY A 39 0.52 -4.98 14.69
C GLY A 39 1.58 -3.91 14.45
N LEU A 40 1.15 -2.69 14.08
CA LEU A 40 2.04 -1.54 13.91
C LEU A 40 2.69 -1.12 15.23
N ASP A 41 1.94 -1.15 16.34
CA ASP A 41 2.46 -0.85 17.67
C ASP A 41 3.49 -1.90 18.11
N TRP A 42 3.25 -3.19 17.83
CA TRP A 42 4.23 -4.24 18.09
C TRP A 42 5.52 -4.00 17.30
N LEU A 43 5.43 -3.64 16.02
CA LEU A 43 6.60 -3.31 15.20
C LEU A 43 7.39 -2.13 15.76
N GLU A 44 6.71 -1.11 16.31
CA GLU A 44 7.37 0.00 16.99
C GLU A 44 8.11 -0.47 18.25
N ILE A 45 7.48 -1.29 19.09
CA ILE A 45 8.08 -1.83 20.31
C ILE A 45 9.34 -2.66 19.98
N GLN A 46 9.33 -3.38 18.86
CA GLN A 46 10.50 -4.13 18.39
C GLN A 46 11.58 -3.26 17.71
N GLY A 47 11.32 -1.96 17.51
CA GLY A 47 12.28 -1.00 16.97
C GLY A 47 12.40 -0.99 15.45
N PHE A 48 11.47 -1.60 14.71
CA PHE A 48 11.57 -1.71 13.24
C PHE A 48 11.60 -0.35 12.52
N PHE A 49 10.94 0.67 13.07
CA PHE A 49 10.91 2.01 12.47
C PHE A 49 12.18 2.83 12.76
N GLY A 50 12.80 2.63 13.92
CA GLY A 50 13.97 3.42 14.35
C GLY A 50 15.31 2.84 13.91
N ASN A 51 15.36 1.55 13.55
CA ASN A 51 16.59 0.88 13.15
C ASN A 51 16.34 -0.17 12.05
N PRO A 52 16.15 0.25 10.80
CA PRO A 52 15.80 -0.66 9.71
C PRO A 52 16.91 -1.67 9.35
N GLY A 53 18.11 -1.59 9.93
CA GLY A 53 19.22 -2.53 9.69
C GLY A 53 19.46 -3.59 10.79
N MET A 54 18.93 -3.44 12.00
CA MET A 54 19.08 -4.40 13.11
C MET A 54 17.70 -4.81 13.62
N HIS A 55 17.41 -6.12 13.80
CA HIS A 55 16.15 -6.54 14.41
C HIS A 55 16.33 -7.75 15.32
N CYS A 56 15.53 -7.73 16.40
CA CYS A 56 15.48 -8.67 17.52
C CYS A 56 16.86 -9.10 18.09
N ALA A 57 17.14 -8.68 19.33
CA ALA A 57 18.29 -9.16 20.11
C ALA A 57 19.66 -9.10 19.39
N GLY A 58 19.92 -8.05 18.61
CA GLY A 58 21.21 -7.83 17.96
C GLY A 58 21.48 -8.68 16.71
N GLN A 59 20.43 -9.27 16.12
CA GLN A 59 20.54 -10.02 14.87
C GLN A 59 20.20 -9.10 13.67
N GLY A 60 20.88 -9.26 12.54
CA GLY A 60 20.67 -8.42 11.35
C GLY A 60 19.71 -9.10 10.39
N PHE A 61 18.47 -8.61 10.25
CA PHE A 61 17.45 -9.23 9.37
C PHE A 61 16.78 -8.25 8.40
N GLY A 62 17.50 -7.18 8.00
CA GLY A 62 17.05 -6.01 7.20
C GLY A 62 16.21 -6.24 5.95
N ASP A 63 16.08 -7.48 5.48
CA ASP A 63 15.37 -7.86 4.27
C ASP A 63 13.85 -7.65 4.38
N GLY A 64 13.30 -7.66 5.59
CA GLY A 64 11.85 -7.49 5.82
C GLY A 64 11.35 -6.03 5.79
N ILE A 65 12.24 -5.03 5.74
CA ILE A 65 11.83 -3.64 5.92
C ILE A 65 10.95 -3.11 4.79
N GLY A 66 11.10 -3.62 3.56
CA GLY A 66 10.17 -3.29 2.47
C GLY A 66 8.73 -3.61 2.85
N LEU A 67 8.49 -4.73 3.54
CA LEU A 67 7.15 -5.11 4.02
C LEU A 67 6.67 -4.23 5.18
N VAL A 68 7.58 -3.82 6.07
CA VAL A 68 7.25 -2.90 7.17
C VAL A 68 6.82 -1.54 6.62
N ALA A 69 7.53 -1.01 5.61
CA ALA A 69 7.14 0.22 4.94
C ALA A 69 5.81 0.05 4.19
N LEU A 70 5.63 -1.08 3.50
CA LEU A 70 4.41 -1.40 2.78
C LEU A 70 3.18 -1.43 3.70
N ALA A 71 3.29 -1.98 4.90
CA ALA A 71 2.19 -2.03 5.88
C ALA A 71 1.68 -0.62 6.26
N LEU A 72 2.58 0.36 6.36
CA LEU A 72 2.20 1.76 6.61
C LEU A 72 1.58 2.43 5.38
N LEU A 73 2.15 2.17 4.19
CA LEU A 73 1.73 2.76 2.92
C LEU A 73 0.38 2.22 2.44
N GLU A 74 0.06 0.96 2.71
CA GLU A 74 -1.22 0.32 2.36
C GLU A 74 -2.31 0.51 3.42
N LYS A 75 -2.02 1.19 4.53
CA LYS A 75 -3.03 1.43 5.56
C LYS A 75 -4.22 2.18 4.95
N ARG A 76 -5.43 1.77 5.34
CA ARG A 76 -6.69 2.43 4.93
C ARG A 76 -6.95 3.65 5.81
N ALA A 77 -7.80 4.55 5.31
CA ALA A 77 -8.18 5.75 6.06
C ALA A 77 -8.99 5.44 7.32
N ASN A 78 -9.70 4.31 7.34
CA ASN A 78 -10.52 3.83 8.45
C ASN A 78 -10.94 2.36 8.22
N ALA A 79 -11.71 1.82 9.16
CA ALA A 79 -12.24 0.45 9.17
C ALA A 79 -13.18 0.09 8.01
N ASN A 80 -13.53 1.01 7.11
CA ASN A 80 -14.27 0.65 5.90
C ASN A 80 -13.41 -0.23 4.99
N LEU A 81 -13.86 -1.46 4.72
CA LEU A 81 -13.15 -2.41 3.85
C LEU A 81 -12.98 -1.91 2.40
N ASN A 82 -13.88 -1.03 1.95
CA ASN A 82 -13.81 -0.40 0.64
C ASN A 82 -13.08 0.96 0.67
N ALA A 83 -12.56 1.39 1.83
CA ALA A 83 -11.72 2.59 1.87
C ALA A 83 -10.44 2.35 1.06
N LEU A 84 -10.07 3.36 0.29
CA LEU A 84 -8.81 3.39 -0.42
C LEU A 84 -7.65 3.41 0.58
N THR A 85 -6.49 2.90 0.13
CA THR A 85 -5.23 3.09 0.84
C THR A 85 -4.87 4.58 0.84
N VAL A 86 -4.32 5.07 1.94
CA VAL A 86 -4.00 6.50 2.05
C VAL A 86 -2.61 6.86 1.50
N GLY A 87 -1.73 5.86 1.37
CA GLY A 87 -0.36 6.08 0.92
C GLY A 87 0.43 6.99 1.87
N TYR A 88 1.48 7.62 1.35
CA TYR A 88 2.29 8.56 2.11
C TYR A 88 1.53 9.87 2.41
N SER A 89 1.06 10.57 1.38
CA SER A 89 0.48 11.91 1.54
C SER A 89 -0.80 11.93 2.38
N GLY A 90 -1.59 10.86 2.34
CA GLY A 90 -2.81 10.73 3.13
C GLY A 90 -2.61 10.11 4.52
N SER A 91 -1.40 9.67 4.85
CA SER A 91 -1.10 9.07 6.16
C SER A 91 -1.08 10.10 7.27
N THR A 92 -1.14 9.64 8.52
CA THR A 92 -0.93 10.49 9.69
C THR A 92 0.52 10.99 9.73
N VAL A 93 0.76 12.13 10.39
CA VAL A 93 2.12 12.68 10.57
C VAL A 93 3.06 11.67 11.24
N GLN A 94 2.55 10.88 12.18
CA GLN A 94 3.31 9.82 12.83
C GLN A 94 3.72 8.72 11.83
N ASN A 95 2.80 8.28 10.98
CA ASN A 95 3.10 7.27 9.97
C ASN A 95 4.02 7.81 8.87
N GLN A 96 3.86 9.07 8.46
CA GLN A 96 4.79 9.73 7.54
C GLN A 96 6.22 9.73 8.11
N ALA A 97 6.38 10.14 9.38
CA ALA A 97 7.68 10.12 10.05
C ALA A 97 8.27 8.70 10.12
N ARG A 98 7.46 7.67 10.38
CA ARG A 98 7.91 6.27 10.34
C ARG A 98 8.34 5.86 8.93
N ILE A 99 7.56 6.19 7.90
CA ILE A 99 7.90 5.90 6.49
C ILE A 99 9.22 6.61 6.12
N ASP A 100 9.40 7.86 6.52
CA ASP A 100 10.60 8.66 6.23
C ASP A 100 11.87 8.10 6.90
N LEU A 101 11.73 7.32 7.98
CA LEU A 101 12.85 6.59 8.59
C LEU A 101 13.18 5.29 7.83
N LEU A 102 12.19 4.64 7.23
CA LEU A 102 12.36 3.36 6.54
C LEU A 102 12.83 3.52 5.09
N MET A 103 12.24 4.45 4.33
CA MET A 103 12.44 4.55 2.89
C MET A 103 13.89 4.85 2.48
N PRO A 104 14.68 5.66 3.19
CA PRO A 104 16.11 5.83 2.87
C PRO A 104 16.88 4.50 2.88
N TYR A 105 16.54 3.59 3.79
CA TYR A 105 17.16 2.26 3.84
C TYR A 105 16.70 1.39 2.65
N VAL A 106 15.41 1.41 2.30
CA VAL A 106 14.88 0.72 1.12
C VAL A 106 15.56 1.20 -0.16
N ILE A 107 15.67 2.53 -0.34
CA ILE A 107 16.32 3.16 -1.50
C ILE A 107 17.80 2.76 -1.58
N ALA A 108 18.52 2.78 -0.44
CA ALA A 108 19.93 2.40 -0.40
C ALA A 108 20.19 0.93 -0.80
N ARG A 109 19.22 0.02 -0.59
CA ARG A 109 19.34 -1.40 -0.97
C ARG A 109 19.21 -1.66 -2.48
N ALA A 110 18.75 -0.67 -3.25
CA ALA A 110 18.83 -0.72 -4.71
C ALA A 110 20.28 -0.61 -5.25
N SER A 111 21.28 -0.62 -4.38
CA SER A 111 22.69 -0.63 -4.71
C SER A 111 23.10 -1.74 -5.68
N PRO A 112 23.96 -1.45 -6.68
CA PRO A 112 24.38 -2.42 -7.70
C PRO A 112 25.28 -3.54 -7.14
N VAL A 113 25.85 -3.36 -5.94
CA VAL A 113 26.67 -4.41 -5.29
C VAL A 113 25.83 -5.39 -4.48
N MET A 114 24.53 -5.11 -4.26
CA MET A 114 23.63 -6.07 -3.64
C MET A 114 23.21 -7.12 -4.66
N GLY A 115 23.43 -8.40 -4.33
CA GLY A 115 22.91 -9.51 -5.12
C GLY A 115 21.39 -9.55 -5.10
N MET A 116 20.79 -10.18 -6.12
CA MET A 116 19.34 -10.36 -6.18
C MET A 116 18.87 -11.23 -5.00
N TYR A 117 17.84 -10.77 -4.30
CA TYR A 117 17.08 -11.60 -3.38
C TYR A 117 15.59 -11.34 -3.60
N ALA A 118 14.92 -12.29 -4.26
CA ALA A 118 13.54 -12.11 -4.73
C ALA A 118 12.57 -11.62 -3.65
N TYR A 119 12.72 -12.11 -2.41
CA TYR A 119 11.82 -11.76 -1.31
C TYR A 119 11.98 -10.29 -0.89
N ARG A 120 13.23 -9.85 -0.68
CA ARG A 120 13.55 -8.45 -0.37
C ARG A 120 13.22 -7.55 -1.54
N ASP A 121 13.74 -7.87 -2.73
CA ASP A 121 13.64 -7.01 -3.90
C ASP A 121 12.16 -6.84 -4.32
N GLY A 122 11.33 -7.88 -4.18
CA GLY A 122 9.89 -7.78 -4.38
C GLY A 122 9.19 -6.90 -3.35
N ALA A 123 9.51 -7.06 -2.07
CA ALA A 123 8.97 -6.21 -1.00
C ALA A 123 9.34 -4.74 -1.21
N ASP A 124 10.59 -4.47 -1.61
CA ASP A 124 11.11 -3.14 -1.86
C ASP A 124 10.42 -2.50 -3.06
N LEU A 125 10.24 -3.23 -4.16
CA LEU A 125 9.53 -2.73 -5.34
C LEU A 125 8.08 -2.35 -5.03
N MET A 126 7.36 -3.15 -4.23
CA MET A 126 6.00 -2.80 -3.83
C MET A 126 5.97 -1.52 -2.97
N ALA A 127 6.85 -1.42 -1.97
CA ALA A 127 6.92 -0.24 -1.11
C ALA A 127 7.33 1.03 -1.89
N LEU A 128 8.39 0.95 -2.70
CA LEU A 128 8.86 2.06 -3.54
C LEU A 128 7.78 2.52 -4.53
N SER A 129 7.04 1.58 -5.13
CA SER A 129 5.98 1.89 -6.08
C SER A 129 4.87 2.73 -5.42
N ILE A 130 4.38 2.31 -4.25
CA ILE A 130 3.33 3.05 -3.54
C ILE A 130 3.88 4.37 -2.99
N TYR A 131 5.08 4.38 -2.41
CA TYR A 131 5.72 5.61 -1.92
C TYR A 131 5.82 6.66 -3.03
N ASN A 132 6.32 6.28 -4.21
CA ASN A 132 6.45 7.18 -5.35
C ASN A 132 5.08 7.64 -5.89
N GLN A 133 4.09 6.74 -5.97
CA GLN A 133 2.76 7.07 -6.48
C GLN A 133 1.93 7.96 -5.54
N THR A 134 2.21 7.91 -4.24
CA THR A 134 1.39 8.57 -3.20
C THR A 134 2.06 9.80 -2.61
N GLY A 135 3.08 10.35 -3.28
CA GLY A 135 3.70 11.64 -2.96
C GLY A 135 4.80 11.56 -1.91
N GLY A 136 5.53 10.45 -1.84
CA GLY A 136 6.75 10.35 -1.03
C GLY A 136 7.77 11.44 -1.40
N PRO A 137 8.42 12.10 -0.41
CA PRO A 137 9.26 13.27 -0.65
C PRO A 137 10.52 12.99 -1.49
N ASP A 138 11.08 11.78 -1.44
CA ASP A 138 12.22 11.39 -2.28
C ASP A 138 11.79 10.59 -3.52
N ALA A 139 10.99 11.22 -4.38
CA ALA A 139 10.52 10.62 -5.62
C ALA A 139 11.66 10.26 -6.58
N VAL A 140 12.72 11.07 -6.63
CA VAL A 140 13.88 10.84 -7.52
C VAL A 140 14.67 9.62 -7.06
N GLY A 141 15.00 9.53 -5.77
CA GLY A 141 15.67 8.37 -5.19
C GLY A 141 14.83 7.11 -5.29
N SER A 142 13.53 7.21 -5.04
CA SER A 142 12.60 6.09 -5.17
C SER A 142 12.53 5.57 -6.61
N LEU A 143 12.41 6.44 -7.61
CA LEU A 143 12.35 6.04 -9.01
C LEU A 143 13.67 5.40 -9.49
N ALA A 144 14.80 5.98 -9.08
CA ALA A 144 16.11 5.39 -9.37
C ALA A 144 16.24 3.98 -8.75
N ALA A 145 15.78 3.81 -7.51
CA ALA A 145 15.78 2.53 -6.82
C ALA A 145 14.88 1.48 -7.49
N ILE A 146 13.70 1.88 -7.97
CA ILE A 146 12.80 1.02 -8.76
C ILE A 146 13.53 0.52 -10.00
N ASN A 147 14.08 1.44 -10.81
CA ASN A 147 14.74 1.09 -12.06
C ASN A 147 15.93 0.13 -11.81
N ALA A 148 16.79 0.44 -10.84
CA ALA A 148 17.93 -0.40 -10.50
C ALA A 148 17.53 -1.80 -10.01
N THR A 149 16.43 -1.90 -9.26
CA THR A 149 15.94 -3.19 -8.76
C THR A 149 15.29 -4.01 -9.88
N VAL A 150 14.55 -3.37 -10.80
CA VAL A 150 14.00 -4.03 -12.00
C VAL A 150 15.12 -4.53 -12.91
N ASP A 151 16.14 -3.71 -13.17
CA ASP A 151 17.30 -4.10 -13.98
C ASP A 151 18.02 -5.31 -13.36
N ARG A 152 18.20 -5.29 -12.03
CA ARG A 152 18.76 -6.42 -11.30
C ARG A 152 17.93 -7.69 -11.49
N VAL A 153 16.60 -7.60 -11.40
CA VAL A 153 15.70 -8.74 -11.63
C VAL A 153 15.86 -9.26 -13.06
N ALA A 154 15.86 -8.38 -14.07
CA ALA A 154 16.00 -8.77 -15.48
C ALA A 154 17.31 -9.54 -15.73
N VAL A 155 18.45 -9.00 -15.28
CA VAL A 155 19.77 -9.65 -15.43
C VAL A 155 19.80 -11.05 -14.80
N ASN A 156 19.10 -11.25 -13.68
CA ASN A 156 19.09 -12.54 -12.99
C ASN A 156 18.03 -13.51 -13.52
N GLN A 157 17.00 -13.03 -14.21
CA GLN A 157 16.01 -13.87 -14.91
C GLN A 157 16.58 -14.45 -16.20
N ASP A 158 17.34 -13.66 -16.96
CA ASP A 158 17.96 -14.11 -18.22
C ASP A 158 19.17 -15.04 -18.00
N ALA A 159 19.67 -15.14 -16.76
CA ALA A 159 20.78 -16.02 -16.39
C ALA A 159 20.35 -17.47 -16.09
N GLN A 160 19.05 -17.79 -16.13
CA GLN A 160 18.51 -19.14 -15.89
C GLN A 160 17.54 -19.65 -16.98
N GLY A 161 17.76 -19.25 -18.23
CA GLY A 161 17.16 -19.89 -19.42
C GLY A 161 17.95 -21.10 -19.89
#